data_AF-A0A8S2JBE0-F1
#
_entry.id   AF-A0A8S2JBE0-F1
#
_cell.length_a   1.000
_cell.length_b   1.000
_cell.length_c   1.000
_cell.angle_alpha   90.00
_cell.angle_beta   90.00
_cell.angle_gamma   90.00
#
_symmetry.space_group_name_H-M   'P 1'
#
loop_
_entity.id
_entity.type
_entity.pdbx_description
1 polymer ?
#
loop_
_entity_poly.entity_id
_entity_poly.type
_entity_poly.pdbx_seq_one_letter_code
_entity_poly.pdbx_strand_id
1 'polypeptide(L)'
;MREILYNEKITLPEIIVVGDQSVGKSSVLEAISGIQLCRAQNICTRCPSELRMKSTANIEYTIIHNSKRSEDEAKTLNDMNEISNAVTRLTKEIADEGTNVSSTPIYLTVYKRHIPYDLTLIDLPGITRNPLPGQPKDIHAQILNLINKYIEPVTAVVLHVIPASVNFATSESMKLAKDFDPQCLRQLIGAPKIDKDDNIAEKLLDRGPGAMELKLYCIAVVNRNQDEINENITLKEMKKCETDFFLKHPEAFQYLPDEFKGIDQLVKKLAIIQITKKNREKTLQLKNIPIPLTSEQDCWMKFQSMINAFRESIRTKVNGDYDILTRVNMITNSNQISAESIDSKMLSSCKTNENLMDSMLGDDRLAYHIYRFQRNFQDELTKTFSDFFSSDYYKFVLHAIDDGAGVSLPNFPSYQMSERLFHGELQRVSRTCFALMARISEYLKERLLRIFHQVFDIQYIRLVEQLKDVIIKQIDLAADRATERIQEILDMKYRIFIINNLYPDKVVRKRIIDTISQICYHQFIIKCTLDIDRASTIACSSSDLLRFMKEPTEQTSRRDNLVRTIKAYEDALRLGQGYL
;
A
#
# COMPACT_ATOMS: atom_id res chain seq x y z
N MET A 1 7.95 -27.51 16.62
CA MET A 1 7.13 -27.36 15.39
C MET A 1 5.67 -27.04 15.74
N ARG A 2 4.97 -27.90 16.51
CA ARG A 2 3.56 -27.71 16.94
C ARG A 2 3.28 -26.43 17.74
N GLU A 3 4.12 -26.07 18.71
CA GLU A 3 3.88 -24.87 19.52
C GLU A 3 4.06 -23.55 18.76
N ILE A 4 4.84 -23.54 17.68
CA ILE A 4 5.19 -22.30 17.00
C ILE A 4 4.23 -21.96 15.85
N LEU A 5 3.47 -22.94 15.36
CA LEU A 5 2.47 -22.76 14.31
C LEU A 5 1.08 -22.38 14.84
N TYR A 6 0.85 -22.52 16.16
CA TYR A 6 -0.48 -22.43 16.77
C TYR A 6 -1.01 -20.99 16.93
N ASN A 7 -0.15 -19.97 16.87
CA ASN A 7 -0.49 -18.61 17.34
C ASN A 7 -0.94 -17.60 16.28
N GLU A 8 -1.03 -17.94 14.99
CA GLU A 8 -1.52 -16.99 13.98
C GLU A 8 -2.59 -17.65 13.08
N LYS A 9 -3.79 -17.05 13.01
CA LYS A 9 -4.79 -17.32 11.96
C LYS A 9 -4.22 -16.84 10.61
N ILE A 10 -3.41 -17.67 9.97
CA ILE A 10 -2.74 -17.35 8.70
C ILE A 10 -3.52 -17.98 7.54
N THR A 11 -3.81 -17.20 6.50
CA THR A 11 -4.24 -17.70 5.19
C THR A 11 -3.09 -18.50 4.57
N LEU A 12 -3.35 -19.79 4.32
CA LEU A 12 -2.34 -20.78 3.95
C LEU A 12 -2.11 -20.79 2.43
N PRO A 13 -0.88 -21.06 1.94
CA PRO A 13 -0.60 -21.06 0.51
C PRO A 13 -1.37 -22.19 -0.20
N GLU A 14 -1.90 -21.88 -1.37
CA GLU A 14 -2.85 -22.72 -2.10
C GLU A 14 -2.12 -23.86 -2.83
N ILE A 15 -2.23 -25.08 -2.29
CA ILE A 15 -1.94 -26.30 -3.04
C ILE A 15 -3.24 -26.73 -3.70
N ILE A 16 -3.28 -26.66 -5.02
CA ILE A 16 -4.47 -26.95 -5.81
C ILE A 16 -4.37 -28.36 -6.34
N VAL A 17 -5.39 -29.17 -6.08
CA VAL A 17 -5.44 -30.57 -6.48
C VAL A 17 -6.29 -30.70 -7.73
N VAL A 18 -5.67 -31.20 -8.81
CA VAL A 18 -6.29 -31.38 -10.12
C VAL A 18 -6.05 -32.80 -10.64
N GLY A 19 -6.97 -33.29 -11.45
CA GLY A 19 -6.82 -34.57 -12.12
C GLY A 19 -8.05 -34.90 -12.96
N ASP A 20 -7.88 -35.82 -13.90
CA ASP A 20 -8.99 -36.30 -14.72
C ASP A 20 -10.03 -37.03 -13.83
N GLN A 21 -11.26 -37.16 -14.29
CA GLN A 21 -12.28 -37.90 -13.55
C GLN A 21 -11.86 -39.36 -13.31
N SER A 22 -12.15 -39.89 -12.12
CA SER A 22 -11.94 -41.31 -11.76
C SER A 22 -10.47 -41.79 -11.72
N VAL A 23 -9.51 -40.86 -11.65
CA VAL A 23 -8.07 -41.16 -11.51
C VAL A 23 -7.65 -41.57 -10.10
N GLY A 24 -8.46 -41.30 -9.09
CA GLY A 24 -8.13 -41.54 -7.68
C GLY A 24 -7.89 -40.28 -6.85
N LYS A 25 -8.23 -39.09 -7.35
CA LYS A 25 -8.12 -37.80 -6.64
C LYS A 25 -8.74 -37.84 -5.25
N SER A 26 -10.01 -38.25 -5.14
CA SER A 26 -10.69 -38.36 -3.84
C SER A 26 -9.98 -39.37 -2.93
N SER A 27 -9.55 -40.52 -3.45
CA SER A 27 -8.82 -41.51 -2.64
C SER A 27 -7.51 -40.96 -2.06
N VAL A 28 -6.74 -40.19 -2.85
CA VAL A 28 -5.51 -39.52 -2.38
C VAL A 28 -5.84 -38.49 -1.30
N LEU A 29 -6.85 -37.65 -1.52
CA LEU A 29 -7.28 -36.65 -0.54
C LEU A 29 -7.80 -37.27 0.75
N GLU A 30 -8.51 -38.40 0.68
CA GLU A 30 -8.92 -39.18 1.85
C GLU A 30 -7.73 -39.82 2.55
N ALA A 31 -6.73 -40.30 1.82
CA ALA A 31 -5.52 -40.86 2.43
C ALA A 31 -4.69 -39.79 3.15
N ILE A 32 -4.70 -38.55 2.63
CA ILE A 32 -4.06 -37.38 3.25
C ILE A 32 -4.85 -36.89 4.48
N SER A 33 -6.15 -36.60 4.30
CA SER A 33 -7.02 -36.00 5.33
C SER A 33 -7.54 -36.97 6.37
N GLY A 34 -7.62 -38.24 5.98
CA GLY A 34 -8.27 -39.30 6.69
C GLY A 34 -9.76 -39.07 6.96
N ILE A 35 -10.42 -38.16 6.26
CA ILE A 35 -11.88 -38.06 6.23
C ILE A 35 -12.39 -38.74 4.96
N GLN A 36 -13.63 -39.21 4.95
CA GLN A 36 -14.24 -39.78 3.74
C GLN A 36 -14.88 -38.66 2.92
N LEU A 37 -14.40 -38.49 1.69
CA LEU A 37 -14.98 -37.54 0.74
C LEU A 37 -16.05 -38.23 -0.10
N CYS A 38 -16.96 -37.46 -0.70
CA CYS A 38 -18.05 -38.03 -1.47
C CYS A 38 -17.54 -38.79 -2.70
N ARG A 39 -17.99 -40.04 -2.86
CA ARG A 39 -17.67 -40.94 -3.98
C ARG A 39 -18.96 -41.34 -4.73
N ALA A 40 -19.69 -40.37 -5.25
CA ALA A 40 -20.86 -40.64 -6.10
C ALA A 40 -20.46 -40.95 -7.57
N GLN A 41 -21.30 -41.70 -8.28
CA GLN A 41 -21.10 -42.08 -9.69
C GLN A 41 -21.27 -40.90 -10.68
N ASN A 42 -21.81 -39.77 -10.22
CA ASN A 42 -21.89 -38.49 -10.95
C ASN A 42 -20.98 -37.48 -10.27
N ILE A 43 -20.25 -36.62 -11.03
CA ILE A 43 -19.20 -35.69 -10.54
C ILE A 43 -19.45 -35.27 -9.08
N CYS A 44 -18.65 -35.84 -8.17
CA CYS A 44 -18.80 -35.67 -6.71
C CYS A 44 -18.51 -34.24 -6.24
N THR A 45 -17.67 -33.53 -6.99
CA THR A 45 -17.15 -32.21 -6.63
C THR A 45 -17.59 -31.23 -7.72
N ARG A 46 -18.70 -30.50 -7.52
CA ARG A 46 -19.20 -29.46 -8.45
C ARG A 46 -18.79 -28.04 -8.07
N CYS A 47 -18.07 -27.91 -6.96
CA CYS A 47 -17.54 -26.66 -6.44
C CYS A 47 -16.19 -26.93 -5.75
N PRO A 48 -15.29 -25.95 -5.66
CA PRO A 48 -14.03 -26.11 -4.94
C PRO A 48 -14.27 -26.52 -3.48
N SER A 49 -13.40 -27.37 -2.94
CA SER A 49 -13.38 -27.70 -1.50
C SER A 49 -12.04 -27.34 -0.91
N GLU A 50 -12.00 -26.40 0.04
CA GLU A 50 -10.79 -26.07 0.78
C GLU A 50 -10.69 -26.96 2.03
N LEU A 51 -9.78 -27.91 1.97
CA LEU A 51 -9.49 -28.88 3.01
C LEU A 51 -8.31 -28.40 3.85
N ARG A 52 -8.59 -28.02 5.09
CA ARG A 52 -7.59 -27.60 6.09
C ARG A 52 -7.44 -28.69 7.14
N MET A 53 -6.23 -29.23 7.26
CA MET A 53 -5.87 -30.14 8.34
C MET A 53 -5.17 -29.36 9.45
N LYS A 54 -5.64 -29.52 10.68
CA LYS A 54 -5.04 -28.92 11.86
C LYS A 54 -4.77 -29.97 12.93
N SER A 55 -3.61 -29.88 13.56
CA SER A 55 -3.32 -30.69 14.74
C SER A 55 -4.12 -30.18 15.94
N THR A 56 -4.77 -31.08 16.68
CA THR A 56 -5.42 -30.78 17.97
C THR A 56 -4.86 -31.69 19.07
N ALA A 57 -4.68 -31.14 20.28
CA ALA A 57 -4.40 -31.93 21.48
C ALA A 57 -5.67 -32.55 22.08
N ASN A 58 -6.83 -32.03 21.70
CA ASN A 58 -8.13 -32.37 22.28
C ASN A 58 -8.85 -33.41 21.42
N ILE A 59 -10.18 -33.48 21.50
CA ILE A 59 -11.02 -34.40 20.71
C ILE A 59 -10.86 -34.10 19.21
N GLU A 60 -10.92 -35.13 18.37
CA GLU A 60 -10.93 -34.98 16.92
C GLU A 60 -12.33 -34.57 16.45
N TYR A 61 -12.40 -33.55 15.61
CA TYR A 61 -13.66 -33.04 15.07
C TYR A 61 -13.43 -32.35 13.73
N THR A 62 -14.49 -32.21 12.95
CA THR A 62 -14.45 -31.50 11.66
C THR A 62 -15.46 -30.36 11.68
N ILE A 63 -15.02 -29.19 11.23
CA ILE A 63 -15.87 -28.03 11.01
C ILE A 63 -16.13 -27.90 9.52
N ILE A 64 -17.40 -27.79 9.12
CA ILE A 64 -17.80 -27.61 7.71
C ILE A 64 -18.71 -26.40 7.58
N HIS A 65 -18.39 -25.51 6.63
CA HIS A 65 -19.22 -24.36 6.26
C HIS A 65 -19.02 -23.97 4.79
N ASN A 66 -19.82 -23.03 4.29
CA ASN A 66 -19.68 -22.44 2.96
C ASN A 66 -19.62 -20.91 3.09
N SER A 67 -19.47 -20.18 1.97
CA SER A 67 -19.43 -18.71 2.02
C SER A 67 -20.75 -18.03 2.42
N LYS A 68 -21.87 -18.76 2.47
CA LYS A 68 -23.20 -18.25 2.85
C LYS A 68 -23.48 -18.39 4.36
N ARG A 69 -22.69 -19.16 5.12
CA ARG A 69 -22.80 -19.35 6.59
C ARG A 69 -21.50 -18.95 7.29
N SER A 70 -21.57 -18.20 8.40
CA SER A 70 -20.37 -17.79 9.17
C SER A 70 -19.73 -18.98 9.90
N GLU A 71 -18.46 -18.84 10.34
CA GLU A 71 -17.77 -19.84 11.19
C GLU A 71 -18.57 -20.15 12.47
N ASP A 72 -19.36 -19.19 12.97
CA ASP A 72 -20.16 -19.33 14.19
C ASP A 72 -21.44 -20.19 14.00
N GLU A 73 -21.89 -20.36 12.75
CA GLU A 73 -22.98 -21.28 12.37
C GLU A 73 -22.46 -22.63 11.85
N ALA A 74 -21.15 -22.86 11.91
CA ALA A 74 -20.53 -24.04 11.37
C ALA A 74 -20.88 -25.29 12.18
N LYS A 75 -21.17 -26.38 11.48
CA LYS A 75 -21.49 -27.66 12.13
C LYS A 75 -20.20 -28.37 12.51
N THR A 76 -20.06 -28.65 13.80
CA THR A 76 -19.04 -29.56 14.33
C THR A 76 -19.53 -30.99 14.17
N LEU A 77 -18.80 -31.79 13.40
CA LEU A 77 -19.11 -33.18 13.12
C LEU A 77 -17.97 -34.07 13.59
N ASN A 78 -18.31 -35.18 14.24
CA ASN A 78 -17.33 -36.14 14.76
C ASN A 78 -17.37 -37.47 13.99
N ASP A 79 -18.49 -37.77 13.32
CA ASP A 79 -18.65 -38.99 12.53
C ASP A 79 -18.30 -38.79 11.05
N MET A 80 -17.68 -39.80 10.46
CA MET A 80 -17.18 -39.79 9.08
C MET A 80 -18.31 -39.81 8.05
N ASN A 81 -19.41 -40.52 8.35
CA ASN A 81 -20.56 -40.57 7.46
C ASN A 81 -21.34 -39.26 7.50
N GLU A 82 -21.46 -38.64 8.68
CA GLU A 82 -22.03 -37.31 8.84
C GLU A 82 -21.27 -36.25 8.02
N ILE A 83 -19.93 -36.30 8.02
CA ILE A 83 -19.07 -35.40 7.22
C ILE A 83 -19.38 -35.56 5.72
N SER A 84 -19.38 -36.79 5.21
CA SER A 84 -19.66 -37.06 3.78
C SER A 84 -21.09 -36.61 3.38
N ASN A 85 -22.07 -36.86 4.24
CA ASN A 85 -23.45 -36.43 4.02
C ASN A 85 -23.58 -34.89 4.04
N ALA A 86 -22.88 -34.22 4.94
CA ALA A 86 -22.86 -32.76 5.03
C ALA A 86 -22.22 -32.12 3.80
N VAL A 87 -21.10 -32.66 3.31
CA VAL A 87 -20.45 -32.21 2.06
C VAL A 87 -21.40 -32.38 0.87
N THR A 88 -22.05 -33.54 0.76
CA THR A 88 -23.03 -33.80 -0.32
C THR A 88 -24.17 -32.78 -0.27
N ARG A 89 -24.72 -32.53 0.92
CA ARG A 89 -25.79 -31.57 1.13
C ARG A 89 -25.37 -30.15 0.75
N LEU A 90 -24.23 -29.67 1.24
CA LEU A 90 -23.72 -28.33 0.93
C LEU A 90 -23.39 -28.17 -0.55
N THR A 91 -22.86 -29.22 -1.18
CA THR A 91 -22.59 -29.22 -2.63
C THR A 91 -23.90 -29.07 -3.42
N LYS A 92 -24.98 -29.75 -3.01
CA LYS A 92 -26.32 -29.56 -3.60
C LYS A 92 -26.85 -28.15 -3.34
N GLU A 93 -26.79 -27.66 -2.10
CA GLU A 93 -27.23 -26.29 -1.74
C GLU A 93 -26.48 -25.20 -2.56
N ILE A 94 -25.23 -25.43 -2.95
CA ILE A 94 -24.42 -24.50 -3.77
C ILE A 94 -24.65 -24.69 -5.27
N ALA A 95 -24.91 -25.93 -5.72
CA ALA A 95 -25.12 -26.26 -7.13
C ALA A 95 -26.58 -26.09 -7.59
N ASP A 96 -27.55 -26.03 -6.67
CA ASP A 96 -28.98 -25.81 -6.96
C ASP A 96 -29.30 -24.31 -7.10
N GLU A 97 -28.82 -23.70 -8.19
CA GLU A 97 -29.21 -22.35 -8.67
C GLU A 97 -29.03 -22.20 -10.21
N GLY A 98 -29.02 -23.31 -10.97
CA GLY A 98 -28.95 -23.29 -12.43
C GLY A 98 -27.54 -23.21 -13.03
N THR A 99 -26.50 -23.21 -12.21
CA THR A 99 -25.09 -23.35 -12.62
C THR A 99 -24.58 -24.76 -12.30
N ASN A 100 -24.10 -25.47 -13.31
CA ASN A 100 -23.70 -26.87 -13.15
C ASN A 100 -22.33 -27.05 -12.48
N VAL A 101 -21.54 -25.97 -12.41
CA VAL A 101 -20.31 -25.84 -11.62
C VAL A 101 -20.34 -24.46 -10.95
N SER A 102 -20.11 -24.42 -9.63
CA SER A 102 -20.03 -23.18 -8.88
C SER A 102 -18.59 -22.87 -8.51
N SER A 103 -18.21 -21.59 -8.55
CA SER A 103 -16.92 -21.14 -8.04
C SER A 103 -16.89 -20.91 -6.53
N THR A 104 -18.03 -21.10 -5.85
CA THR A 104 -18.15 -20.89 -4.40
C THR A 104 -17.55 -22.08 -3.65
N PRO A 105 -16.51 -21.88 -2.81
CA PRO A 105 -15.87 -22.98 -2.11
C PRO A 105 -16.68 -23.47 -0.90
N ILE A 106 -16.53 -24.76 -0.60
CA ILE A 106 -16.87 -25.36 0.69
C ILE A 106 -15.58 -25.40 1.54
N TYR A 107 -15.66 -25.00 2.79
CA TYR A 107 -14.55 -25.03 3.72
C TYR A 107 -14.69 -26.22 4.66
N LEU A 108 -13.67 -27.08 4.71
CA LEU A 108 -13.58 -28.24 5.59
C LEU A 108 -12.33 -28.11 6.46
N THR A 109 -12.50 -27.88 7.76
CA THR A 109 -11.38 -27.88 8.71
C THR A 109 -11.42 -29.13 9.57
N VAL A 110 -10.47 -30.04 9.35
CA VAL A 110 -10.32 -31.32 10.03
C VAL A 110 -9.30 -31.17 11.16
N TYR A 111 -9.75 -31.32 12.40
CA TYR A 111 -8.90 -31.34 13.59
C TYR A 111 -8.64 -32.79 14.00
N LYS A 112 -7.37 -33.21 13.95
CA LYS A 112 -6.98 -34.57 14.35
C LYS A 112 -5.76 -34.60 15.25
N ARG A 113 -5.66 -35.67 16.04
CA ARG A 113 -4.47 -35.97 16.83
C ARG A 113 -3.40 -36.56 15.94
N HIS A 114 -2.16 -36.42 16.35
CA HIS A 114 -1.02 -37.06 15.71
C HIS A 114 -0.77 -36.71 14.23
N ILE A 115 -1.43 -35.69 13.66
CA ILE A 115 -1.03 -35.16 12.36
C ILE A 115 0.35 -34.48 12.53
N PRO A 116 1.33 -34.79 11.65
CA PRO A 116 2.68 -34.23 11.76
C PRO A 116 2.75 -32.76 11.30
N TYR A 117 1.89 -32.34 10.36
CA TYR A 117 1.93 -31.02 9.75
C TYR A 117 0.51 -30.46 9.52
N ASP A 118 0.31 -29.18 9.77
CA ASP A 118 -0.89 -28.48 9.29
C ASP A 118 -0.79 -28.33 7.77
N LEU A 119 -1.83 -28.73 7.05
CA LEU A 119 -1.86 -28.72 5.59
C LEU A 119 -3.13 -28.06 5.08
N THR A 120 -3.05 -27.33 3.97
CA THR A 120 -4.22 -26.82 3.26
C THR A 120 -4.16 -27.18 1.79
N LEU A 121 -5.23 -27.83 1.32
CA LEU A 121 -5.40 -28.30 -0.04
C LEU A 121 -6.72 -27.75 -0.60
N ILE A 122 -6.71 -27.30 -1.85
CA ILE A 122 -7.91 -26.91 -2.57
C ILE A 122 -8.23 -28.02 -3.56
N ASP A 123 -9.30 -28.78 -3.29
CA ASP A 123 -9.80 -29.79 -4.21
C ASP A 123 -10.67 -29.14 -5.28
N LEU A 124 -10.33 -29.38 -6.55
CA LEU A 124 -11.12 -28.92 -7.69
C LEU A 124 -11.91 -30.07 -8.33
N PRO A 125 -13.01 -29.76 -9.04
CA PRO A 125 -13.72 -30.74 -9.85
C PRO A 125 -12.78 -31.51 -10.80
N GLY A 126 -12.98 -32.82 -10.92
CA GLY A 126 -12.21 -33.64 -11.84
C GLY A 126 -12.55 -33.32 -13.29
N ILE A 127 -11.55 -33.33 -14.18
CA ILE A 127 -11.73 -32.96 -15.59
C ILE A 127 -12.55 -34.05 -16.30
N THR A 128 -13.69 -33.66 -16.90
CA THR A 128 -14.63 -34.58 -17.57
C THR A 128 -14.68 -34.31 -19.07
N ARG A 129 -14.37 -35.31 -19.91
CA ARG A 129 -14.34 -35.12 -21.38
C ARG A 129 -15.72 -35.14 -22.03
N ASN A 130 -16.64 -35.93 -21.46
CA ASN A 130 -18.01 -36.07 -21.94
C ASN A 130 -18.98 -35.77 -20.79
N PRO A 131 -20.03 -34.97 -21.02
CA PRO A 131 -21.05 -34.71 -20.02
C PRO A 131 -21.84 -35.99 -19.70
N LEU A 132 -22.04 -36.25 -18.41
CA LEU A 132 -22.93 -37.32 -17.94
C LEU A 132 -24.41 -36.89 -18.04
N PRO A 133 -25.38 -37.83 -18.02
CA PRO A 133 -26.80 -37.49 -17.99
C PRO A 133 -27.13 -36.52 -16.84
N GLY A 134 -27.78 -35.39 -17.17
CA GLY A 134 -28.12 -34.34 -16.21
C GLY A 134 -27.04 -33.25 -16.02
N GLN A 135 -25.96 -33.28 -16.82
CA GLN A 135 -24.95 -32.21 -16.90
C GLN A 135 -25.11 -31.40 -18.19
N PRO A 136 -24.65 -30.14 -18.22
CA PRO A 136 -24.76 -29.30 -19.38
C PRO A 136 -23.68 -29.68 -20.39
N LYS A 137 -23.90 -29.32 -21.66
CA LYS A 137 -22.98 -29.64 -22.74
C LYS A 137 -21.61 -28.96 -22.59
N ASP A 138 -21.55 -27.83 -21.88
CA ASP A 138 -20.35 -27.03 -21.64
C ASP A 138 -19.67 -27.30 -20.28
N ILE A 139 -20.04 -28.38 -19.59
CA ILE A 139 -19.48 -28.74 -18.27
C ILE A 139 -17.96 -28.80 -18.27
N HIS A 140 -17.38 -29.31 -19.35
CA HIS A 140 -15.95 -29.41 -19.56
C HIS A 140 -15.30 -28.02 -19.53
N ALA A 141 -15.80 -27.08 -20.33
CA ALA A 141 -15.31 -25.70 -20.37
C ALA A 141 -15.49 -24.98 -19.01
N GLN A 142 -16.59 -25.21 -18.30
CA GLN A 142 -16.81 -24.63 -16.97
C GLN A 142 -15.76 -25.13 -15.95
N ILE A 143 -15.44 -26.43 -15.96
CA ILE A 143 -14.42 -27.01 -15.09
C ILE A 143 -13.03 -26.45 -15.44
N LEU A 144 -12.70 -26.36 -16.73
CA LEU A 144 -11.42 -25.79 -17.18
C LEU A 144 -11.26 -24.33 -16.75
N ASN A 145 -12.30 -23.50 -16.94
CA ASN A 145 -12.28 -22.11 -16.52
C ASN A 145 -12.11 -21.97 -15.00
N LEU A 146 -12.77 -22.83 -14.23
CA LEU A 146 -12.59 -22.87 -12.78
C LEU A 146 -11.15 -23.25 -12.41
N ILE A 147 -10.59 -24.29 -13.02
CA ILE A 147 -9.21 -24.72 -12.77
C ILE A 147 -8.23 -23.59 -13.10
N ASN A 148 -8.35 -22.98 -14.28
CA ASN A 148 -7.49 -21.88 -14.74
C ASN A 148 -7.43 -20.74 -13.72
N LYS A 149 -8.58 -20.35 -13.16
CA LYS A 149 -8.65 -19.31 -12.12
C LYS A 149 -7.78 -19.61 -10.89
N TYR A 150 -7.67 -20.88 -10.51
CA TYR A 150 -6.86 -21.29 -9.36
C TYR A 150 -5.39 -21.52 -9.73
N ILE A 151 -5.09 -22.04 -10.92
CA ILE A 151 -3.69 -22.34 -11.31
C ILE A 151 -2.94 -21.15 -11.91
N GLU A 152 -3.64 -20.12 -12.40
CA GLU A 152 -3.05 -18.92 -12.99
C GLU A 152 -2.09 -18.16 -12.05
N PRO A 153 -2.41 -17.91 -10.77
CA PRO A 153 -1.50 -17.21 -9.86
C PRO A 153 -0.14 -17.92 -9.74
N VAL A 154 0.96 -17.19 -9.92
CA VAL A 154 2.33 -17.73 -9.79
C VAL A 154 2.63 -18.33 -8.39
N THR A 155 1.83 -17.95 -7.39
CA THR A 155 1.90 -18.44 -6.02
C THR A 155 1.21 -19.79 -5.82
N ALA A 156 0.41 -20.28 -6.75
CA ALA A 156 -0.24 -21.60 -6.69
C ALA A 156 0.77 -22.75 -6.87
N VAL A 157 0.71 -23.79 -6.04
CA VAL A 157 1.33 -25.10 -6.35
C VAL A 157 0.23 -26.03 -6.84
N VAL A 158 0.50 -26.78 -7.91
CA VAL A 158 -0.49 -27.70 -8.47
C VAL A 158 -0.05 -29.13 -8.17
N LEU A 159 -0.90 -29.86 -7.44
CA LEU A 159 -0.79 -31.30 -7.24
C LEU A 159 -1.66 -32.00 -8.28
N HIS A 160 -1.02 -32.61 -9.27
CA HIS A 160 -1.67 -33.47 -10.24
C HIS A 160 -1.84 -34.88 -9.67
N VAL A 161 -3.06 -35.39 -9.70
CA VAL A 161 -3.32 -36.80 -9.44
C VAL A 161 -3.46 -37.53 -10.77
N ILE A 162 -2.42 -38.25 -11.19
CA ILE A 162 -2.37 -38.92 -12.50
C ILE A 162 -2.02 -40.39 -12.30
N PRO A 163 -2.83 -41.36 -12.78
CA PRO A 163 -2.55 -42.77 -12.60
C PRO A 163 -1.19 -43.14 -13.22
N ALA A 164 -0.44 -44.00 -12.53
CA ALA A 164 0.88 -44.43 -12.98
C ALA A 164 0.84 -45.11 -14.35
N SER A 165 -0.25 -45.79 -14.72
CA SER A 165 -0.43 -46.43 -16.04
C SER A 165 -0.55 -45.46 -17.23
N VAL A 166 -0.75 -44.17 -17.01
CA VAL A 166 -0.98 -43.18 -18.09
C VAL A 166 0.26 -42.31 -18.30
N ASN A 167 0.54 -41.86 -19.52
CA ASN A 167 1.62 -40.91 -19.76
C ASN A 167 1.29 -39.54 -19.18
N PHE A 168 2.06 -39.10 -18.18
CA PHE A 168 1.83 -37.85 -17.45
C PHE A 168 1.80 -36.61 -18.35
N ALA A 169 2.65 -36.57 -19.37
CA ALA A 169 2.76 -35.45 -20.32
C ALA A 169 1.51 -35.27 -21.18
N THR A 170 0.74 -36.35 -21.38
CA THR A 170 -0.47 -36.33 -22.20
C THR A 170 -1.73 -35.99 -21.40
N SER A 171 -1.64 -36.00 -20.05
CA SER A 171 -2.76 -35.72 -19.16
C SER A 171 -3.27 -34.30 -19.36
N GLU A 172 -4.59 -34.15 -19.24
CA GLU A 172 -5.23 -32.87 -19.50
C GLU A 172 -4.87 -31.83 -18.44
N SER A 173 -4.84 -32.26 -17.18
CA SER A 173 -4.40 -31.41 -16.07
C SER A 173 -2.99 -30.83 -16.29
N MET A 174 -2.04 -31.63 -16.81
CA MET A 174 -0.68 -31.17 -17.08
C MET A 174 -0.60 -30.22 -18.27
N LYS A 175 -1.39 -30.44 -19.33
CA LYS A 175 -1.46 -29.53 -20.49
C LYS A 175 -1.93 -28.15 -20.07
N LEU A 176 -3.00 -28.07 -19.29
CA LEU A 176 -3.53 -26.81 -18.75
C LEU A 176 -2.49 -26.08 -17.89
N ALA A 177 -1.78 -26.82 -17.04
CA ALA A 177 -0.77 -26.24 -16.18
C ALA A 177 0.43 -25.70 -16.97
N LYS A 178 0.82 -26.35 -18.08
CA LYS A 178 1.92 -25.89 -18.94
C LYS A 178 1.64 -24.56 -19.64
N ASP A 179 0.38 -24.19 -19.85
CA ASP A 179 0.02 -22.87 -20.39
C ASP A 179 0.44 -21.72 -19.44
N PHE A 180 0.47 -21.98 -18.13
CA PHE A 180 0.85 -21.01 -17.08
C PHE A 180 2.19 -21.29 -16.39
N ASP A 181 2.77 -22.47 -16.61
CA ASP A 181 4.07 -22.90 -16.07
C ASP A 181 4.79 -23.85 -17.05
N PRO A 182 5.31 -23.32 -18.18
CA PRO A 182 5.95 -24.14 -19.21
C PRO A 182 7.19 -24.91 -18.73
N GLN A 183 7.85 -24.41 -17.69
CA GLN A 183 9.07 -24.98 -17.10
C GLN A 183 8.79 -25.96 -15.95
N CYS A 184 7.51 -26.21 -15.65
CA CYS A 184 7.07 -27.09 -14.57
C CYS A 184 7.72 -26.80 -13.19
N LEU A 185 7.87 -25.52 -12.85
CA LEU A 185 8.51 -25.06 -11.60
C LEU A 185 7.66 -25.34 -10.36
N ARG A 186 6.33 -25.42 -10.52
CA ARG A 186 5.35 -25.50 -9.43
C ARG A 186 4.36 -26.66 -9.58
N GLN A 187 4.73 -27.67 -10.38
CA GLN A 187 3.94 -28.88 -10.64
C GLN A 187 4.46 -30.06 -9.82
N LEU A 188 3.59 -30.69 -9.05
CA LEU A 188 3.83 -31.88 -8.24
C LEU A 188 2.90 -33.00 -8.73
N ILE A 189 3.36 -34.25 -8.79
CA ILE A 189 2.53 -35.38 -9.21
C ILE A 189 2.39 -36.37 -8.05
N GLY A 190 1.15 -36.71 -7.70
CA GLY A 190 0.81 -37.92 -6.92
C GLY A 190 0.32 -38.99 -7.88
N ALA A 191 1.04 -40.10 -7.98
CA ALA A 191 0.79 -41.17 -8.93
C ALA A 191 0.11 -42.38 -8.26
N PRO A 192 -1.24 -42.47 -8.29
CA PRO A 192 -1.97 -43.64 -7.81
C PRO A 192 -1.98 -44.79 -8.84
N LYS A 193 -2.58 -45.93 -8.47
CA LYS A 193 -2.79 -47.10 -9.35
C LYS A 193 -1.48 -47.62 -9.96
N ILE A 194 -0.48 -47.77 -9.09
CA ILE A 194 0.87 -48.26 -9.40
C ILE A 194 0.94 -49.78 -9.58
N ASP A 195 -0.17 -50.48 -9.41
CA ASP A 195 -0.32 -51.92 -9.61
C ASP A 195 -0.37 -52.33 -11.11
N LYS A 196 -0.37 -51.37 -12.03
CA LYS A 196 -0.72 -51.58 -13.45
C LYS A 196 0.39 -51.23 -14.45
N ASP A 197 1.59 -50.90 -13.98
CA ASP A 197 2.70 -50.49 -14.84
C ASP A 197 3.99 -51.12 -14.29
N ASP A 198 4.71 -51.87 -15.14
CA ASP A 198 5.90 -52.60 -14.73
C ASP A 198 7.16 -51.71 -14.75
N ASN A 199 7.10 -50.53 -15.40
CA ASN A 199 8.23 -49.61 -15.59
C ASN A 199 8.10 -48.30 -14.77
N ILE A 200 7.46 -48.38 -13.61
CA ILE A 200 7.08 -47.21 -12.81
C ILE A 200 8.28 -46.41 -12.29
N ALA A 201 9.36 -47.06 -11.87
CA ALA A 201 10.52 -46.36 -11.30
C ALA A 201 11.14 -45.35 -12.28
N GLU A 202 11.38 -45.73 -13.54
CA GLU A 202 11.96 -44.82 -14.54
C GLU A 202 11.05 -43.64 -14.85
N LYS A 203 9.74 -43.88 -14.86
CA LYS A 203 8.71 -42.87 -15.12
C LYS A 203 8.57 -41.85 -13.99
N LEU A 204 8.59 -42.31 -12.74
CA LEU A 204 8.51 -41.43 -11.56
C LEU A 204 9.82 -40.64 -11.35
N LEU A 205 10.96 -41.22 -11.74
CA LEU A 205 12.25 -40.52 -11.72
C LEU A 205 12.44 -39.57 -12.91
N ASP A 206 11.46 -39.50 -13.81
CA ASP A 206 11.48 -38.63 -14.99
C ASP A 206 12.67 -38.94 -15.93
N ARG A 207 13.04 -40.22 -16.05
CA ARG A 207 14.22 -40.71 -16.81
C ARG A 207 13.88 -41.44 -18.11
N GLY A 208 12.60 -41.53 -18.46
CA GLY A 208 12.11 -42.24 -19.66
C GLY A 208 11.79 -41.32 -20.86
N PRO A 209 11.49 -41.90 -22.04
CA PRO A 209 11.02 -41.14 -23.19
C PRO A 209 9.70 -40.42 -22.86
N GLY A 210 9.69 -39.09 -22.98
CA GLY A 210 8.56 -38.24 -22.59
C GLY A 210 8.68 -37.59 -21.21
N ALA A 211 9.90 -37.54 -20.65
CA ALA A 211 10.21 -36.80 -19.43
C ALA A 211 9.75 -35.33 -19.47
N MET A 212 9.31 -34.81 -18.33
CA MET A 212 8.68 -33.48 -18.21
C MET A 212 9.54 -32.43 -17.49
N GLU A 213 10.72 -32.82 -16.99
CA GLU A 213 11.65 -32.01 -16.19
C GLU A 213 11.01 -31.35 -14.97
N LEU A 214 10.16 -32.09 -14.23
CA LEU A 214 9.48 -31.58 -13.04
C LEU A 214 10.49 -31.06 -12.00
N LYS A 215 10.31 -29.82 -11.51
CA LYS A 215 11.20 -29.26 -10.47
C LYS A 215 10.81 -29.63 -9.04
N LEU A 216 9.59 -30.15 -8.83
CA LEU A 216 9.15 -30.66 -7.53
C LEU A 216 9.34 -32.18 -7.46
N TYR A 217 8.28 -32.93 -7.18
CA TYR A 217 8.35 -34.38 -6.96
C TYR A 217 7.30 -35.13 -7.79
N CYS A 218 7.56 -36.40 -8.05
CA CYS A 218 6.59 -37.36 -8.55
C CYS A 218 6.55 -38.55 -7.59
N ILE A 219 5.45 -38.73 -6.86
CA ILE A 219 5.39 -39.63 -5.70
C ILE A 219 4.38 -40.75 -5.99
N ALA A 220 4.83 -41.99 -5.89
CA ALA A 220 3.98 -43.18 -5.95
C ALA A 220 3.10 -43.27 -4.71
N VAL A 221 1.80 -43.51 -4.90
CA VAL A 221 0.87 -43.71 -3.77
C VAL A 221 -0.03 -44.92 -4.00
N VAL A 222 -0.20 -45.74 -2.96
CA VAL A 222 -1.15 -46.85 -2.95
C VAL A 222 -2.34 -46.41 -2.13
N ASN A 223 -3.51 -46.39 -2.74
CA ASN A 223 -4.74 -45.99 -2.08
C ASN A 223 -5.71 -47.16 -2.00
N ARG A 224 -6.69 -47.08 -1.09
CA ARG A 224 -7.77 -48.06 -0.99
C ARG A 224 -8.53 -48.20 -2.31
N ASN A 225 -8.70 -49.43 -2.76
CA ASN A 225 -9.59 -49.77 -3.86
C ASN A 225 -11.06 -49.77 -3.40
N GLN A 226 -12.01 -50.01 -4.32
CA GLN A 226 -13.43 -49.92 -3.97
C GLN A 226 -13.89 -51.03 -3.01
N ASP A 227 -13.29 -52.22 -3.10
CA ASP A 227 -13.64 -53.37 -2.28
C ASP A 227 -13.14 -53.20 -0.85
N GLU A 228 -11.90 -52.75 -0.67
CA GLU A 228 -11.29 -52.42 0.62
C GLU A 228 -12.06 -51.32 1.37
N ILE A 229 -12.76 -50.44 0.64
CA ILE A 229 -13.61 -49.41 1.23
C ILE A 229 -14.94 -50.00 1.67
N ASN A 230 -15.53 -50.88 0.86
CA ASN A 230 -16.74 -51.60 1.24
C ASN A 230 -16.49 -52.49 2.47
N GLU A 231 -15.27 -53.02 2.61
CA GLU A 231 -14.79 -53.76 3.77
C GLU A 231 -14.39 -52.87 4.96
N ASN A 232 -14.50 -51.55 4.84
CA ASN A 232 -14.16 -50.56 5.88
C ASN A 232 -12.71 -50.65 6.39
N ILE A 233 -11.74 -50.97 5.53
CA ILE A 233 -10.33 -50.99 5.91
C ILE A 233 -9.90 -49.61 6.41
N THR A 234 -9.26 -49.61 7.58
CA THR A 234 -8.82 -48.40 8.25
C THR A 234 -7.62 -47.78 7.54
N LEU A 235 -7.41 -46.46 7.72
CA LEU A 235 -6.24 -45.78 7.14
C LEU A 235 -4.91 -46.34 7.65
N LYS A 236 -4.89 -46.83 8.90
CA LYS A 236 -3.70 -47.44 9.50
C LYS A 236 -3.37 -48.76 8.82
N GLU A 237 -4.38 -49.56 8.49
CA GLU A 237 -4.21 -50.79 7.71
C GLU A 237 -3.80 -50.48 6.28
N MET A 238 -4.44 -49.51 5.62
CA MET A 238 -4.03 -49.07 4.28
C MET A 238 -2.55 -48.69 4.21
N LYS A 239 -2.04 -47.90 5.18
CA LYS A 239 -0.61 -47.55 5.22
C LYS A 239 0.30 -48.75 5.39
N LYS A 240 -0.12 -49.77 6.15
CA LYS A 240 0.63 -51.02 6.25
C LYS A 240 0.64 -51.77 4.93
N CYS A 241 -0.53 -51.89 4.28
CA CYS A 241 -0.65 -52.50 2.96
C CYS A 241 0.18 -51.77 1.91
N GLU A 242 0.26 -50.43 1.96
CA GLU A 242 1.11 -49.62 1.10
C GLU A 242 2.60 -49.96 1.29
N THR A 243 3.08 -49.99 2.53
CA THR A 243 4.46 -50.40 2.84
C THR A 243 4.74 -51.82 2.37
N ASP A 244 3.83 -52.76 2.66
CA ASP A 244 3.96 -54.15 2.24
C ASP A 244 3.95 -54.29 0.70
N PHE A 245 3.17 -53.46 -0.01
CA PHE A 245 3.10 -53.46 -1.46
C PHE A 245 4.47 -53.09 -2.07
N PHE A 246 5.12 -52.04 -1.58
CA PHE A 246 6.44 -51.64 -2.05
C PHE A 246 7.53 -52.68 -1.73
N LEU A 247 7.40 -53.40 -0.62
CA LEU A 247 8.33 -54.46 -0.24
C LEU A 247 8.13 -55.75 -1.05
N LYS A 248 6.90 -56.07 -1.44
CA LYS A 248 6.56 -57.29 -2.19
C LYS A 248 6.92 -57.22 -3.68
N HIS A 249 7.09 -56.03 -4.24
CA HIS A 249 7.41 -55.81 -5.66
C HIS A 249 8.77 -55.10 -5.83
N PRO A 250 9.89 -55.67 -5.34
CA PRO A 250 11.20 -55.03 -5.43
C PRO A 250 11.62 -54.77 -6.88
N GLU A 251 11.25 -55.62 -7.84
CA GLU A 251 11.59 -55.48 -9.26
C GLU A 251 11.14 -54.14 -9.86
N ALA A 252 9.99 -53.60 -9.44
CA ALA A 252 9.44 -52.35 -9.95
C ALA A 252 9.87 -51.11 -9.13
N PHE A 253 10.27 -51.29 -7.86
CA PHE A 253 10.47 -50.17 -6.91
C PHE A 253 11.85 -50.11 -6.25
N GLN A 254 12.73 -51.08 -6.47
CA GLN A 254 14.08 -51.12 -5.88
C GLN A 254 14.93 -49.91 -6.24
N TYR A 255 14.78 -49.40 -7.47
CA TYR A 255 15.52 -48.23 -7.96
C TYR A 255 14.84 -46.90 -7.65
N LEU A 256 13.60 -46.92 -7.15
CA LEU A 256 12.90 -45.73 -6.69
C LEU A 256 13.34 -45.43 -5.25
N PRO A 257 13.87 -44.24 -4.94
CA PRO A 257 14.20 -43.89 -3.55
C PRO A 257 12.95 -43.83 -2.68
N ASP A 258 13.10 -44.11 -1.38
CA ASP A 258 11.97 -44.17 -0.45
C ASP A 258 11.27 -42.83 -0.27
N GLU A 259 11.94 -41.70 -0.53
CA GLU A 259 11.33 -40.37 -0.51
C GLU A 259 10.27 -40.13 -1.62
N PHE A 260 10.20 -41.01 -2.62
CA PHE A 260 9.20 -40.98 -3.70
C PHE A 260 8.11 -42.06 -3.51
N LYS A 261 8.11 -42.78 -2.39
CA LYS A 261 7.16 -43.86 -2.10
C LYS A 261 6.24 -43.51 -0.94
N GLY A 262 4.95 -43.61 -1.20
CA GLY A 262 3.91 -43.67 -0.19
C GLY A 262 3.27 -42.34 0.15
N ILE A 263 2.08 -42.44 0.75
CA ILE A 263 1.26 -41.28 1.09
C ILE A 263 1.92 -40.37 2.13
N ASP A 264 2.66 -40.95 3.07
CA ASP A 264 3.33 -40.19 4.13
C ASP A 264 4.44 -39.28 3.57
N GLN A 265 5.14 -39.73 2.53
CA GLN A 265 6.11 -38.90 1.82
C GLN A 265 5.43 -37.79 1.03
N LEU A 266 4.31 -38.07 0.37
CA LEU A 266 3.52 -37.04 -0.31
C LEU A 266 3.10 -35.95 0.68
N VAL A 267 2.55 -36.32 1.84
CA VAL A 267 2.17 -35.37 2.90
C VAL A 267 3.38 -34.57 3.40
N LYS A 268 4.52 -35.23 3.64
CA LYS A 268 5.75 -34.58 4.08
C LYS A 268 6.24 -33.54 3.06
N LYS A 269 6.30 -33.87 1.77
CA LYS A 269 6.75 -32.95 0.71
C LYS A 269 5.77 -31.79 0.53
N LEU A 270 4.45 -32.05 0.56
CA LEU A 270 3.41 -31.02 0.53
C LEU A 270 3.55 -30.01 1.69
N ALA A 271 3.80 -30.52 2.91
CA ALA A 271 4.03 -29.69 4.08
C ALA A 271 5.29 -28.83 3.93
N ILE A 272 6.41 -29.41 3.47
CA ILE A 272 7.66 -28.67 3.23
C ILE A 272 7.44 -27.53 2.22
N ILE A 273 6.72 -27.79 1.13
CA ILE A 273 6.40 -26.79 0.10
C ILE A 273 5.60 -25.64 0.71
N GLN A 274 4.55 -25.95 1.48
CA GLN A 274 3.68 -24.97 2.12
C GLN A 274 4.43 -24.11 3.15
N ILE A 275 5.25 -24.73 4.01
CA ILE A 275 6.11 -24.04 4.98
C ILE A 275 7.13 -23.15 4.25
N THR A 276 7.77 -23.63 3.18
CA THR A 276 8.76 -22.87 2.41
C THR A 276 8.16 -21.61 1.80
N LYS A 277 6.99 -21.73 1.15
CA LYS A 277 6.28 -20.58 0.57
C LYS A 277 5.90 -19.55 1.63
N LYS A 278 5.36 -20.02 2.75
CA LYS A 278 4.95 -19.18 3.88
C LYS A 278 6.13 -18.44 4.51
N ASN A 279 7.26 -19.13 4.64
CA ASN A 279 8.50 -18.51 5.13
C ASN A 279 8.93 -17.38 4.20
N ARG A 280 8.98 -17.64 2.88
CA ARG A 280 9.34 -16.63 1.87
C ARG A 280 8.43 -15.41 1.93
N GLU A 281 7.12 -15.60 2.06
CA GLU A 281 6.15 -14.50 2.19
C GLU A 281 6.42 -13.68 3.47
N LYS A 282 6.59 -14.33 4.62
CA LYS A 282 6.89 -13.66 5.89
C LYS A 282 8.25 -12.93 5.84
N THR A 283 9.25 -13.50 5.17
CA THR A 283 10.55 -12.84 4.93
C THR A 283 10.39 -11.58 4.07
N LEU A 284 9.55 -11.61 3.03
CA LEU A 284 9.25 -10.43 2.22
C LEU A 284 8.52 -9.36 3.04
N GLN A 285 7.55 -9.75 3.88
CA GLN A 285 6.90 -8.84 4.82
C GLN A 285 7.90 -8.20 5.79
N LEU A 286 8.87 -8.97 6.30
CA LEU A 286 9.93 -8.45 7.17
C LEU A 286 10.86 -7.47 6.43
N LYS A 287 11.19 -7.73 5.16
CA LYS A 287 12.00 -6.80 4.33
C LYS A 287 11.30 -5.47 4.07
N ASN A 288 9.97 -5.46 4.06
CA ASN A 288 9.19 -4.23 3.92
C ASN A 288 9.13 -3.41 5.21
N ILE A 289 9.50 -3.98 6.35
CA ILE A 289 9.63 -3.24 7.61
C ILE A 289 11.01 -2.57 7.62
N PRO A 290 11.09 -1.24 7.83
CA PRO A 290 12.36 -0.52 7.96
C PRO A 290 13.29 -1.18 8.99
N ILE A 291 14.59 -1.03 8.77
CA ILE A 291 15.59 -1.55 9.71
C ILE A 291 15.66 -0.57 10.90
N PRO A 292 15.55 -1.06 12.15
CA PRO A 292 15.69 -0.22 13.33
C PRO A 292 17.10 0.34 13.35
N LEU A 293 17.19 1.65 13.55
CA LEU A 293 18.46 2.36 13.63
C LEU A 293 19.08 2.08 15.01
N THR A 294 20.22 1.40 15.04
CA THR A 294 20.89 0.97 16.27
C THR A 294 22.02 1.89 16.71
N SER A 295 22.57 2.68 15.78
CA SER A 295 23.68 3.60 16.02
C SER A 295 23.21 5.05 15.94
N GLU A 296 23.79 5.92 16.77
CA GLU A 296 23.60 7.37 16.67
C GLU A 296 24.01 7.92 15.30
N GLN A 297 25.03 7.32 14.67
CA GLN A 297 25.49 7.71 13.33
C GLN A 297 24.43 7.42 12.26
N ASP A 298 23.77 6.26 12.33
CA ASP A 298 22.72 5.88 11.37
C ASP A 298 21.49 6.78 11.53
N CYS A 299 21.13 7.09 12.78
CA CYS A 299 20.09 8.08 13.10
C CYS A 299 20.43 9.45 12.50
N TRP A 300 21.66 9.93 12.68
CA TRP A 300 22.10 11.21 12.14
C TRP A 300 22.06 11.24 10.61
N MET A 301 22.58 10.21 9.92
CA MET A 301 22.52 10.14 8.46
C MET A 301 21.09 10.12 7.93
N LYS A 302 20.20 9.33 8.56
CA LYS A 302 18.79 9.26 8.17
C LYS A 302 18.08 10.59 8.42
N PHE A 303 18.33 11.22 9.56
CA PHE A 303 17.81 12.54 9.89
C PHE A 303 18.26 13.60 8.87
N GLN A 304 19.56 13.67 8.57
CA GLN A 304 20.09 14.58 7.56
C GLN A 304 19.48 14.34 6.17
N SER A 305 19.27 13.07 5.79
CA SER A 305 18.60 12.74 4.53
C SER A 305 17.16 13.26 4.48
N MET A 306 16.39 13.13 5.57
CA MET A 306 15.02 13.66 5.66
C MET A 306 14.98 15.19 5.62
N ILE A 307 15.89 15.87 6.35
CA ILE A 307 16.00 17.33 6.33
C ILE A 307 16.40 17.83 4.94
N ASN A 308 17.34 17.17 4.26
CA ASN A 308 17.73 17.51 2.90
C ASN A 308 16.58 17.33 1.90
N ALA A 309 15.77 16.26 2.04
CA ALA A 309 14.58 16.06 1.22
C ALA A 309 13.52 17.15 1.47
N PHE A 310 13.33 17.54 2.73
CA PHE A 310 12.44 18.63 3.10
C PHE A 310 12.90 19.96 2.50
N ARG A 311 14.20 20.25 2.59
CA ARG A 311 14.83 21.42 2.00
C ARG A 311 14.65 21.47 0.49
N GLU A 312 14.86 20.35 -0.21
CA GLU A 312 14.72 20.32 -1.66
C GLU A 312 13.25 20.45 -2.09
N SER A 313 12.30 19.92 -1.32
CA SER A 313 10.86 20.10 -1.55
C SER A 313 10.43 21.56 -1.39
N ILE A 314 10.93 22.27 -0.37
CA ILE A 314 10.71 23.71 -0.22
C ILE A 314 11.37 24.46 -1.39
N ARG A 315 12.64 24.15 -1.68
CA ARG A 315 13.42 24.86 -2.70
C ARG A 315 12.80 24.72 -4.09
N THR A 316 12.36 23.54 -4.48
CA THR A 316 11.69 23.32 -5.77
C THR A 316 10.39 24.10 -5.88
N LYS A 317 9.58 24.12 -4.80
CA LYS A 317 8.32 24.89 -4.73
C LYS A 317 8.51 26.41 -4.62
N VAL A 318 9.70 26.89 -4.23
CA VAL A 318 10.04 28.33 -4.15
C VAL A 318 10.80 28.82 -5.39
N ASN A 319 11.83 28.11 -5.83
CA ASN A 319 12.72 28.53 -6.93
C ASN A 319 12.16 28.23 -8.32
N GLY A 320 11.36 27.17 -8.49
CA GLY A 320 10.72 26.88 -9.79
C GLY A 320 9.86 28.03 -10.32
N ASP A 321 9.44 28.93 -9.43
CA ASP A 321 8.57 30.06 -9.72
C ASP A 321 9.30 31.42 -9.80
N TYR A 322 10.52 31.58 -9.25
CA TYR A 322 11.24 32.87 -9.30
C TYR A 322 11.74 33.19 -10.71
N ASP A 323 12.14 32.18 -11.48
CA ASP A 323 12.50 32.31 -12.90
C ASP A 323 11.29 32.67 -13.78
N ILE A 324 10.08 32.22 -13.40
CA ILE A 324 8.84 32.55 -14.10
C ILE A 324 8.43 33.99 -13.76
N LEU A 325 8.49 34.38 -12.48
CA LEU A 325 8.14 35.73 -12.02
C LEU A 325 9.15 36.80 -12.47
N THR A 326 10.45 36.49 -12.53
CA THR A 326 11.44 37.41 -13.12
C THR A 326 11.24 37.54 -14.63
N ARG A 327 10.86 36.49 -15.35
CA ARG A 327 10.45 36.61 -16.77
C ARG A 327 9.20 37.47 -16.95
N VAL A 328 8.19 37.31 -16.10
CA VAL A 328 6.97 38.15 -16.12
C VAL A 328 7.30 39.61 -15.77
N ASN A 329 8.16 39.87 -14.78
CA ASN A 329 8.61 41.22 -14.42
C ASN A 329 9.56 41.85 -15.45
N MET A 330 10.33 41.06 -16.20
CA MET A 330 11.11 41.56 -17.33
C MET A 330 10.21 41.97 -18.49
N ILE A 331 9.14 41.21 -18.76
CA ILE A 331 8.15 41.54 -19.81
C ILE A 331 7.35 42.80 -19.46
N THR A 332 7.00 43.02 -18.19
CA THR A 332 6.28 44.24 -17.76
C THR A 332 7.16 45.49 -17.67
N ASN A 333 8.45 45.34 -17.38
CA ASN A 333 9.37 46.49 -17.26
C ASN A 333 10.07 46.88 -18.58
N SER A 334 10.04 46.04 -19.63
CA SER A 334 10.78 46.29 -20.88
C SER A 334 9.99 47.00 -21.99
N ASN A 335 8.72 47.35 -21.80
CA ASN A 335 7.93 47.99 -22.86
C ASN A 335 7.53 49.43 -22.52
N GLN A 336 8.09 50.38 -23.28
CA GLN A 336 7.51 51.70 -23.59
C GLN A 336 6.21 51.57 -24.41
N ILE A 337 5.30 50.67 -24.01
CA ILE A 337 4.05 50.44 -24.73
C ILE A 337 2.91 50.62 -23.73
N SER A 338 2.05 51.57 -24.05
CA SER A 338 0.88 52.02 -23.30
C SER A 338 0.14 50.89 -22.57
N ALA A 339 -0.07 51.13 -21.27
CA ALA A 339 -0.74 50.26 -20.30
C ALA A 339 -2.11 49.71 -20.75
N GLU A 340 -2.79 50.36 -21.69
CA GLU A 340 -4.11 49.96 -22.19
C GLU A 340 -4.11 48.80 -23.19
N SER A 341 -2.96 48.46 -23.81
CA SER A 341 -2.92 47.48 -24.91
C SER A 341 -2.66 46.02 -24.48
N ILE A 342 -2.05 45.81 -23.32
CA ILE A 342 -1.78 44.46 -22.77
C ILE A 342 -2.93 44.01 -21.85
N ASP A 343 -3.62 44.96 -21.20
CA ASP A 343 -4.78 44.69 -20.35
C ASP A 343 -5.91 43.98 -21.13
N SER A 344 -6.09 44.20 -22.44
CA SER A 344 -7.15 43.52 -23.20
C SER A 344 -6.77 42.11 -23.70
N LYS A 345 -5.53 41.88 -24.12
CA LYS A 345 -5.10 40.59 -24.71
C LYS A 345 -4.74 39.52 -23.67
N MET A 346 -4.31 39.92 -22.47
CA MET A 346 -4.08 38.98 -21.35
C MET A 346 -5.34 38.80 -20.47
N LEU A 347 -6.22 39.79 -20.31
CA LEU A 347 -7.51 39.53 -19.65
C LEU A 347 -8.43 38.64 -20.51
N SER A 348 -8.37 38.69 -21.84
CA SER A 348 -9.20 37.81 -22.68
C SER A 348 -8.73 36.36 -22.71
N SER A 349 -7.47 36.09 -22.37
CA SER A 349 -6.91 34.74 -22.26
C SER A 349 -6.89 34.21 -20.81
N CYS A 350 -6.94 35.09 -19.81
CA CYS A 350 -7.05 34.71 -18.40
C CYS A 350 -8.51 34.62 -17.89
N LYS A 351 -9.45 35.45 -18.37
CA LYS A 351 -10.86 35.37 -17.93
C LYS A 351 -11.59 34.12 -18.42
N THR A 352 -11.18 33.55 -19.55
CA THR A 352 -11.75 32.29 -20.05
C THR A 352 -11.18 31.05 -19.36
N ASN A 353 -10.15 31.19 -18.52
CA ASN A 353 -9.39 30.09 -17.95
C ASN A 353 -9.26 30.12 -16.41
N GLU A 354 -10.08 30.90 -15.70
CA GLU A 354 -10.11 30.83 -14.22
C GLU A 354 -10.53 29.43 -13.73
N ASN A 355 -11.42 28.74 -14.46
CA ASN A 355 -11.86 27.38 -14.10
C ASN A 355 -10.98 26.27 -14.71
N LEU A 356 -10.21 26.54 -15.78
CA LEU A 356 -9.35 25.55 -16.46
C LEU A 356 -7.94 25.48 -15.85
N MET A 357 -7.42 26.58 -15.29
CA MET A 357 -6.11 26.59 -14.61
C MET A 357 -6.17 26.01 -13.21
N ASP A 358 -7.27 26.20 -12.46
CA ASP A 358 -7.52 25.53 -11.18
C ASP A 358 -7.62 23.99 -11.33
N SER A 359 -8.02 23.49 -12.51
CA SER A 359 -8.09 22.05 -12.80
C SER A 359 -6.79 21.45 -13.39
N MET A 360 -5.93 22.26 -14.02
CA MET A 360 -4.70 21.77 -14.69
C MET A 360 -3.40 22.03 -13.90
N LEU A 361 -3.39 22.97 -12.97
CA LEU A 361 -2.20 23.34 -12.20
C LEU A 361 -2.54 23.26 -10.71
N GLY A 362 -2.36 22.06 -10.16
CA GLY A 362 -2.64 21.77 -8.77
C GLY A 362 -2.01 22.77 -7.79
N ASP A 363 -2.73 22.93 -6.69
CA ASP A 363 -2.58 23.60 -5.39
C ASP A 363 -1.16 23.77 -4.76
N ASP A 364 -0.07 23.57 -5.51
CA ASP A 364 1.27 23.25 -5.00
C ASP A 364 2.35 24.32 -5.26
N ARG A 365 2.00 25.47 -5.86
CA ARG A 365 2.98 26.51 -6.21
C ARG A 365 3.00 27.64 -5.19
N LEU A 366 3.91 27.55 -4.23
CA LEU A 366 4.05 28.50 -3.12
C LEU A 366 4.21 29.94 -3.63
N ALA A 367 5.07 30.16 -4.63
CA ALA A 367 5.38 31.50 -5.10
C ALA A 367 4.28 32.10 -5.98
N TYR A 368 3.47 31.30 -6.67
CA TYR A 368 2.27 31.79 -7.36
C TYR A 368 1.25 32.43 -6.40
N HIS A 369 0.94 31.75 -5.30
CA HIS A 369 0.02 32.29 -4.30
C HIS A 369 0.59 33.52 -3.59
N ILE A 370 1.90 33.53 -3.31
CA ILE A 370 2.58 34.71 -2.77
C ILE A 370 2.48 35.90 -3.73
N TYR A 371 2.72 35.68 -5.03
CA TYR A 371 2.53 36.71 -6.05
C TYR A 371 1.08 37.21 -6.10
N ARG A 372 0.10 36.32 -5.99
CA ARG A 372 -1.32 36.69 -5.95
C ARG A 372 -1.64 37.56 -4.72
N PHE A 373 -1.11 37.23 -3.55
CA PHE A 373 -1.26 38.07 -2.36
C PHE A 373 -0.65 39.46 -2.55
N GLN A 374 0.54 39.54 -3.18
CA GLN A 374 1.19 40.82 -3.48
C GLN A 374 0.40 41.65 -4.49
N ARG A 375 -0.15 41.03 -5.53
CA ARG A 375 -0.99 41.72 -6.53
C ARG A 375 -2.28 42.23 -5.91
N ASN A 376 -2.96 41.39 -5.13
CA ASN A 376 -4.15 41.81 -4.39
C ASN A 376 -3.82 42.96 -3.42
N PHE A 377 -2.67 42.92 -2.76
CA PHE A 377 -2.20 44.02 -1.90
C PHE A 377 -1.97 45.32 -2.69
N GLN A 378 -1.39 45.24 -3.88
CA GLN A 378 -1.20 46.40 -4.76
C GLN A 378 -2.55 47.00 -5.18
N ASP A 379 -3.53 46.17 -5.53
CA ASP A 379 -4.88 46.61 -5.87
C ASP A 379 -5.62 47.19 -4.65
N GLU A 380 -5.48 46.55 -3.48
CA GLU A 380 -6.07 46.99 -2.21
C GLU A 380 -5.50 48.35 -1.81
N LEU A 381 -4.17 48.50 -1.80
CA LEU A 381 -3.51 49.78 -1.54
C LEU A 381 -3.94 50.88 -2.49
N THR A 382 -4.13 50.58 -3.78
CA THR A 382 -4.58 51.58 -4.75
C THR A 382 -5.99 52.09 -4.42
N LYS A 383 -6.85 51.24 -3.85
CA LYS A 383 -8.19 51.60 -3.37
C LYS A 383 -8.18 52.26 -1.98
N THR A 384 -7.16 52.00 -1.17
CA THR A 384 -7.08 52.53 0.20
C THR A 384 -6.79 54.04 0.24
N PHE A 385 -6.08 54.56 -0.75
CA PHE A 385 -5.84 56.01 -0.86
C PHE A 385 -7.11 56.75 -1.27
N SER A 386 -7.40 57.85 -0.57
CA SER A 386 -8.50 58.74 -0.94
C SER A 386 -8.30 59.30 -2.35
N ASP A 387 -9.39 59.46 -3.10
CA ASP A 387 -9.36 60.26 -4.32
C ASP A 387 -9.15 61.73 -3.93
N PHE A 388 -7.90 62.17 -4.05
CA PHE A 388 -7.44 63.51 -3.69
C PHE A 388 -8.20 64.62 -4.46
N PHE A 389 -8.90 64.28 -5.55
CA PHE A 389 -9.67 65.20 -6.37
C PHE A 389 -11.18 65.07 -6.17
N SER A 390 -11.64 64.21 -5.28
CA SER A 390 -13.06 64.07 -4.96
C SER A 390 -13.62 65.27 -4.18
N SER A 391 -14.92 65.54 -4.35
CA SER A 391 -15.59 66.65 -3.64
C SER A 391 -15.53 66.51 -2.12
N ASP A 392 -15.52 65.26 -1.62
CA ASP A 392 -15.50 64.98 -0.19
C ASP A 392 -14.08 65.14 0.39
N TYR A 393 -13.04 64.80 -0.37
CA TYR A 393 -11.66 65.11 0.04
C TYR A 393 -11.43 66.63 0.05
N TYR A 394 -12.00 67.37 -0.90
CA TYR A 394 -11.93 68.84 -0.90
C TYR A 394 -12.56 69.46 0.37
N LYS A 395 -13.72 68.95 0.82
CA LYS A 395 -14.33 69.37 2.10
C LYS A 395 -13.43 69.06 3.30
N PHE A 396 -12.78 67.90 3.30
CA PHE A 396 -11.83 67.52 4.33
C PHE A 396 -10.60 68.44 4.36
N VAL A 397 -10.09 68.83 3.19
CA VAL A 397 -9.00 69.81 3.06
C VAL A 397 -9.42 71.18 3.59
N LEU A 398 -10.63 71.65 3.27
CA LEU A 398 -11.16 72.92 3.81
C LEU A 398 -11.26 72.90 5.34
N HIS A 399 -11.81 71.82 5.92
CA HIS A 399 -11.87 71.67 7.38
C HIS A 399 -10.47 71.64 8.02
N ALA A 400 -9.49 71.02 7.35
CA ALA A 400 -8.10 71.02 7.83
C ALA A 400 -7.44 72.41 7.74
N ILE A 401 -7.84 73.25 6.78
CA ILE A 401 -7.41 74.64 6.64
C ILE A 401 -8.02 75.49 7.75
N ASP A 402 -9.33 75.36 7.98
CA ASP A 402 -10.07 76.10 9.01
C ASP A 402 -9.55 75.77 10.42
N ASP A 403 -9.29 74.49 10.70
CA ASP A 403 -8.68 74.04 11.97
C ASP A 403 -7.25 74.56 12.17
N GLY A 404 -6.53 74.86 11.08
CA GLY A 404 -5.16 75.38 11.10
C GLY A 404 -5.07 76.91 11.13
N ALA A 405 -6.21 77.61 11.07
CA ALA A 405 -6.27 79.06 11.04
C ALA A 405 -5.77 79.65 12.38
N GLY A 406 -4.74 80.50 12.31
CA GLY A 406 -4.16 81.18 13.48
C GLY A 406 -2.80 80.66 13.96
N VAL A 407 -2.30 79.55 13.43
CA VAL A 407 -0.97 78.98 13.82
C VAL A 407 0.16 79.38 12.84
N SER A 408 -0.18 79.79 11.62
CA SER A 408 0.79 80.11 10.55
C SER A 408 0.51 81.47 9.90
N LEU A 409 1.46 81.97 9.09
CA LEU A 409 1.34 83.25 8.40
C LEU A 409 0.05 83.29 7.55
N PRO A 410 -0.66 84.43 7.51
CA PRO A 410 -1.81 84.60 6.63
C PRO A 410 -1.41 84.30 5.18
N ASN A 411 -2.29 83.58 4.45
CA ASN A 411 -2.13 83.16 3.05
C ASN A 411 -1.17 81.99 2.77
N PHE A 412 -0.66 81.29 3.79
CA PHE A 412 0.15 80.07 3.60
C PHE A 412 -0.44 78.87 4.34
N PRO A 413 -0.45 77.66 3.75
CA PRO A 413 -0.87 76.44 4.44
C PRO A 413 0.11 76.08 5.56
N SER A 414 -0.41 75.67 6.72
CA SER A 414 0.41 75.28 7.86
C SER A 414 1.04 73.89 7.64
N TYR A 415 2.23 73.65 8.21
CA TYR A 415 2.83 72.31 8.20
C TYR A 415 1.92 71.26 8.87
N GLN A 416 1.22 71.65 9.95
CA GLN A 416 0.29 70.79 10.68
C GLN A 416 -0.88 70.31 9.81
N MET A 417 -1.34 71.12 8.86
CA MET A 417 -2.33 70.73 7.86
C MET A 417 -1.80 69.58 6.99
N SER A 418 -0.59 69.73 6.43
CA SER A 418 0.03 68.69 5.61
C SER A 418 0.30 67.40 6.39
N GLU A 419 0.69 67.54 7.66
CA GLU A 419 0.88 66.43 8.59
C GLU A 419 -0.41 65.64 8.80
N ARG A 420 -1.52 66.32 9.09
CA ARG A 420 -2.82 65.70 9.36
C ARG A 420 -3.39 64.98 8.14
N LEU A 421 -3.29 65.58 6.95
CA LEU A 421 -3.74 64.98 5.69
C LEU A 421 -2.93 63.71 5.36
N PHE A 422 -1.61 63.74 5.53
CA PHE A 422 -0.74 62.59 5.23
C PHE A 422 -0.83 61.47 6.28
N HIS A 423 -0.89 61.79 7.57
CA HIS A 423 -0.95 60.78 8.64
C HIS A 423 -2.23 59.94 8.56
N GLY A 424 -3.37 60.56 8.21
CA GLY A 424 -4.63 59.85 8.03
C GLY A 424 -4.57 58.78 6.94
N GLU A 425 -3.89 59.07 5.82
CA GLU A 425 -3.71 58.11 4.72
C GLU A 425 -2.70 57.02 5.08
N LEU A 426 -1.58 57.37 5.73
CA LEU A 426 -0.55 56.42 6.18
C LEU A 426 -1.07 55.38 7.20
N GLN A 427 -1.99 55.77 8.08
CA GLN A 427 -2.63 54.83 9.02
C GLN A 427 -3.52 53.78 8.32
N ARG A 428 -4.09 54.09 7.17
CA ARG A 428 -4.86 53.11 6.39
C ARG A 428 -3.94 52.13 5.67
N VAL A 429 -2.79 52.62 5.19
CA VAL A 429 -1.74 51.80 4.58
C VAL A 429 -1.19 50.79 5.60
N SER A 430 -0.90 51.21 6.83
CA SER A 430 -0.34 50.32 7.87
C SER A 430 -1.21 49.09 8.14
N ARG A 431 -2.54 49.28 8.27
CA ARG A 431 -3.51 48.18 8.44
C ARG A 431 -3.47 47.18 7.29
N THR A 432 -3.35 47.69 6.07
CA THR A 432 -3.29 46.86 4.85
C THR A 432 -2.00 46.02 4.82
N CYS A 433 -0.88 46.59 5.26
CA CYS A 433 0.41 45.89 5.36
C CYS A 433 0.39 44.76 6.39
N PHE A 434 -0.20 45.00 7.57
CA PHE A 434 -0.33 43.97 8.60
C PHE A 434 -1.28 42.85 8.18
N ALA A 435 -2.38 43.18 7.49
CA ALA A 435 -3.29 42.18 6.93
C ALA A 435 -2.60 41.29 5.87
N LEU A 436 -1.74 41.87 5.01
CA LEU A 436 -0.93 41.09 4.07
C LEU A 436 -0.01 40.11 4.81
N MET A 437 0.72 40.58 5.82
CA MET A 437 1.64 39.73 6.59
C MET A 437 0.93 38.58 7.28
N ALA A 438 -0.23 38.81 7.88
CA ALA A 438 -1.04 37.77 8.50
C ALA A 438 -1.51 36.71 7.49
N ARG A 439 -1.96 37.14 6.29
CA ARG A 439 -2.37 36.22 5.22
C ARG A 439 -1.20 35.36 4.72
N ILE A 440 -0.02 35.96 4.54
CA ILE A 440 1.16 35.23 4.08
C ILE A 440 1.65 34.27 5.17
N SER A 441 1.66 34.66 6.44
CA SER A 441 2.13 33.80 7.53
C SER A 441 1.24 32.57 7.72
N GLU A 442 -0.08 32.75 7.69
CA GLU A 442 -1.04 31.66 7.78
C GLU A 442 -0.91 30.68 6.61
N TYR A 443 -0.80 31.20 5.38
CA TYR A 443 -0.60 30.39 4.19
C TYR A 443 0.72 29.59 4.23
N LEU A 444 1.83 30.22 4.63
CA LEU A 444 3.11 29.54 4.74
C LEU A 444 3.09 28.46 5.82
N LYS A 445 2.46 28.73 6.97
CA LYS A 445 2.30 27.78 8.07
C LYS A 445 1.58 26.53 7.60
N GLU A 446 0.45 26.69 6.92
CA GLU A 446 -0.31 25.56 6.40
C GLU A 446 0.47 24.76 5.35
N ARG A 447 1.09 25.45 4.37
CA ARG A 447 1.81 24.77 3.28
C ARG A 447 3.09 24.08 3.74
N LEU A 448 3.87 24.70 4.64
CA LEU A 448 5.09 24.09 5.18
C LEU A 448 4.76 22.86 6.03
N LEU A 449 3.68 22.88 6.82
CA LEU A 449 3.22 21.71 7.56
C LEU A 449 2.78 20.57 6.63
N ARG A 450 2.09 20.87 5.52
CA ARG A 450 1.76 19.85 4.51
C ARG A 450 3.02 19.23 3.89
N ILE A 451 4.00 20.04 3.49
CA ILE A 451 5.29 19.56 2.94
C ILE A 451 6.03 18.72 3.99
N PHE A 452 6.01 19.15 5.24
CA PHE A 452 6.62 18.45 6.35
C PHE A 452 6.01 17.05 6.53
N HIS A 453 4.68 16.93 6.55
CA HIS A 453 4.01 15.63 6.64
C HIS A 453 4.22 14.73 5.40
N GLN A 454 4.49 15.30 4.22
CA GLN A 454 4.83 14.51 3.03
C GLN A 454 6.25 13.91 3.09
N VAL A 455 7.19 14.62 3.70
CA VAL A 455 8.60 14.21 3.75
C VAL A 455 8.90 13.36 4.98
N PHE A 456 8.33 13.73 6.11
CA PHE A 456 8.51 13.01 7.37
C PHE A 456 7.40 11.98 7.53
N ASP A 457 7.77 10.71 7.34
CA ASP A 457 6.89 9.56 7.49
C ASP A 457 6.40 9.42 8.95
N ILE A 458 5.21 8.85 9.14
CA ILE A 458 4.56 8.56 10.44
C ILE A 458 5.43 7.61 11.29
N GLN A 459 6.43 6.98 10.68
CA GLN A 459 7.39 6.08 11.34
C GLN A 459 8.07 6.69 12.58
N TYR A 460 8.32 8.00 12.61
CA TYR A 460 9.03 8.66 13.72
C TYR A 460 8.16 9.72 14.42
N ILE A 461 7.02 9.30 14.97
CA ILE A 461 6.02 10.20 15.59
C ILE A 461 6.65 11.23 16.54
N ARG A 462 7.56 10.80 17.44
CA ARG A 462 8.21 11.68 18.41
C ARG A 462 9.08 12.75 17.75
N LEU A 463 9.79 12.39 16.69
CA LEU A 463 10.60 13.33 15.90
C LEU A 463 9.68 14.32 15.16
N VAL A 464 8.58 13.82 14.59
CA VAL A 464 7.59 14.63 13.86
C VAL A 464 6.97 15.68 14.78
N GLU A 465 6.58 15.31 16.01
CA GLU A 465 6.03 16.24 16.99
C GLU A 465 7.03 17.33 17.38
N GLN A 466 8.27 16.97 17.70
CA GLN A 466 9.32 17.93 18.07
C GLN A 466 9.62 18.92 16.94
N LEU A 467 9.80 18.43 15.71
CA LEU A 467 10.11 19.28 14.56
C LEU A 467 8.93 20.17 14.16
N LYS A 468 7.69 19.68 14.30
CA LYS A 468 6.49 20.47 14.04
C LYS A 468 6.44 21.73 14.91
N ASP A 469 6.71 21.59 16.21
CA ASP A 469 6.74 22.71 17.14
C ASP A 469 7.86 23.70 16.81
N VAL A 470 9.03 23.20 16.40
CA VAL A 470 10.16 24.03 15.95
C VAL A 470 9.78 24.83 14.70
N ILE A 471 9.16 24.20 13.70
CA ILE A 471 8.73 24.86 12.45
C ILE A 471 7.73 25.96 12.75
N ILE A 472 6.69 25.66 13.54
CA ILE A 472 5.64 26.63 13.90
C ILE A 472 6.27 27.84 14.61
N LYS A 473 7.12 27.59 15.61
CA LYS A 473 7.79 28.66 16.36
C LYS A 473 8.67 29.53 15.47
N GLN A 474 9.39 28.95 14.51
CA GLN A 474 10.25 29.73 13.60
C GLN A 474 9.45 30.58 12.60
N ILE A 475 8.29 30.10 12.16
CA ILE A 475 7.40 30.89 11.28
C ILE A 475 6.84 32.07 12.05
N ASP A 476 6.34 31.85 13.27
CA ASP A 476 5.76 32.89 14.11
C ASP A 476 6.84 33.96 14.44
N LEU A 477 8.05 33.55 14.85
CA LEU A 477 9.19 34.48 15.06
C LEU A 477 9.62 35.24 13.80
N ALA A 478 9.54 34.61 12.62
CA ALA A 478 9.83 35.30 11.37
C ALA A 478 8.75 36.34 11.02
N ALA A 479 7.49 36.05 11.33
CA ALA A 479 6.37 36.95 11.10
C ALA A 479 6.46 38.18 12.00
N ASP A 480 6.81 37.99 13.27
CA ASP A 480 7.03 39.08 14.23
C ASP A 480 8.15 40.02 13.76
N ARG A 481 9.31 39.46 13.36
CA ARG A 481 10.45 40.26 12.84
C ARG A 481 10.11 41.03 11.57
N ALA A 482 9.32 40.44 10.68
CA ALA A 482 8.89 41.12 9.46
C ALA A 482 7.87 42.24 9.76
N THR A 483 6.97 42.00 10.73
CA THR A 483 5.98 42.97 11.21
C THR A 483 6.66 44.17 11.87
N GLU A 484 7.63 43.92 12.76
CA GLU A 484 8.45 44.96 13.39
C GLU A 484 9.19 45.80 12.33
N ARG A 485 9.80 45.13 11.34
CA ARG A 485 10.49 45.82 10.25
C ARG A 485 9.57 46.68 9.39
N ILE A 486 8.35 46.22 9.12
CA ILE A 486 7.33 46.99 8.41
C ILE A 486 6.94 48.21 9.26
N GLN A 487 6.73 48.03 10.56
CA GLN A 487 6.41 49.12 11.48
C GLN A 487 7.51 50.19 11.50
N GLU A 488 8.79 49.81 11.62
CA GLU A 488 9.93 50.74 11.55
C GLU A 488 9.94 51.58 10.26
N ILE A 489 9.64 50.95 9.12
CA ILE A 489 9.62 51.63 7.83
C ILE A 489 8.44 52.58 7.73
N LEU A 490 7.27 52.19 8.24
CA LEU A 490 6.11 53.07 8.32
C LEU A 490 6.40 54.26 9.24
N ASP A 491 7.03 54.05 10.39
CA ASP A 491 7.46 55.09 11.34
C ASP A 491 8.45 56.09 10.72
N MET A 492 9.39 55.61 9.91
CA MET A 492 10.25 56.49 9.12
C MET A 492 9.47 57.31 8.09
N LYS A 493 8.37 56.79 7.54
CA LYS A 493 7.55 57.47 6.53
C LYS A 493 6.56 58.47 7.10
N TYR A 494 6.21 58.38 8.38
CA TYR A 494 5.43 59.42 9.07
C TYR A 494 6.18 60.76 9.18
N ARG A 495 7.52 60.74 9.11
CA ARG A 495 8.33 61.97 9.05
C ARG A 495 8.31 62.55 7.63
N ILE A 496 7.59 63.66 7.44
CA ILE A 496 7.46 64.34 6.15
C ILE A 496 8.73 65.15 5.87
N PHE A 497 9.54 64.71 4.90
CA PHE A 497 10.79 65.40 4.50
C PHE A 497 10.68 66.20 3.20
N ILE A 498 9.74 65.87 2.30
CA ILE A 498 9.59 66.52 0.99
C ILE A 498 8.10 66.61 0.63
N ILE A 499 7.64 67.80 0.25
CA ILE A 499 6.32 68.03 -0.35
C ILE A 499 6.57 68.39 -1.82
N ASN A 500 6.42 67.41 -2.71
CA ASN A 500 6.42 67.63 -4.16
C ASN A 500 5.12 67.04 -4.73
N ASN A 501 4.58 67.65 -5.80
CA ASN A 501 3.31 67.29 -6.43
C ASN A 501 3.24 65.83 -6.94
N LEU A 502 4.38 65.14 -7.04
CA LEU A 502 4.49 63.73 -7.44
C LEU A 502 4.75 62.77 -6.25
N TYR A 503 4.99 63.33 -5.06
CA TYR A 503 5.46 62.60 -3.90
C TYR A 503 4.42 61.64 -3.30
N PRO A 504 3.16 62.05 -3.01
CA PRO A 504 2.17 61.14 -2.43
C PRO A 504 1.75 60.00 -3.38
N ASP A 505 1.49 60.32 -4.65
CA ASP A 505 0.82 59.38 -5.56
C ASP A 505 1.78 58.42 -6.30
N LYS A 506 2.94 58.90 -6.77
CA LYS A 506 3.89 58.07 -7.55
C LYS A 506 5.08 57.54 -6.74
N VAL A 507 5.62 58.33 -5.80
CA VAL A 507 6.88 57.98 -5.12
C VAL A 507 6.63 57.22 -3.82
N VAL A 508 5.67 57.65 -3.00
CA VAL A 508 5.36 56.99 -1.74
C VAL A 508 4.63 55.66 -1.98
N ARG A 509 3.57 55.64 -2.81
CA ARG A 509 2.82 54.42 -3.13
C ARG A 509 3.72 53.31 -3.71
N LYS A 510 4.47 53.61 -4.77
CA LYS A 510 5.34 52.62 -5.45
C LYS A 510 6.48 52.14 -4.55
N ARG A 511 7.17 53.04 -3.83
CA ARG A 511 8.27 52.64 -2.95
C ARG A 511 7.80 51.81 -1.76
N ILE A 512 6.62 52.09 -1.20
CA ILE A 512 6.05 51.28 -0.12
C ILE A 512 5.72 49.87 -0.64
N ILE A 513 5.08 49.76 -1.81
CA ILE A 513 4.77 48.47 -2.44
C ILE A 513 6.06 47.66 -2.67
N ASP A 514 7.07 48.25 -3.30
CA ASP A 514 8.32 47.56 -3.62
C ASP A 514 9.08 47.13 -2.36
N THR A 515 9.14 48.00 -1.35
CA THR A 515 9.89 47.75 -0.10
C THR A 515 9.21 46.67 0.73
N ILE A 516 7.88 46.73 0.88
CA ILE A 516 7.12 45.72 1.64
C ILE A 516 7.16 44.38 0.92
N SER A 517 7.00 44.37 -0.41
CA SER A 517 7.11 43.14 -1.20
C SER A 517 8.48 42.47 -1.07
N GLN A 518 9.56 43.27 -1.03
CA GLN A 518 10.91 42.76 -0.79
C GLN A 518 11.08 42.19 0.63
N ILE A 519 10.50 42.81 1.65
CA ILE A 519 10.56 42.32 3.04
C ILE A 519 9.81 40.99 3.17
N CYS A 520 8.61 40.90 2.61
CA CYS A 520 7.85 39.65 2.57
C CYS A 520 8.66 38.52 1.89
N TYR A 521 9.36 38.83 0.80
CA TYR A 521 10.09 37.81 0.05
C TYR A 521 11.45 37.43 0.67
N HIS A 522 12.35 38.39 0.83
CA HIS A 522 13.71 38.10 1.30
C HIS A 522 13.78 37.88 2.81
N GLN A 523 13.08 38.70 3.59
CA GLN A 523 13.24 38.71 5.03
C GLN A 523 12.28 37.76 5.74
N PHE A 524 11.08 37.54 5.20
CA PHE A 524 10.16 36.57 5.75
C PHE A 524 10.36 35.19 5.11
N ILE A 525 10.15 35.00 3.80
CA ILE A 525 10.19 33.66 3.19
C ILE A 525 11.60 33.04 3.20
N ILE A 526 12.59 33.69 2.57
CA ILE A 526 13.93 33.09 2.44
C ILE A 526 14.58 32.90 3.81
N LYS A 527 14.55 33.93 4.66
CA LYS A 527 15.17 33.84 5.99
C LYS A 527 14.46 32.83 6.90
N CYS A 528 13.13 32.74 6.86
CA CYS A 528 12.40 31.73 7.62
C CYS A 528 12.82 30.31 7.21
N THR A 529 12.94 30.02 5.91
CA THR A 529 13.39 28.69 5.47
C THR A 529 14.80 28.33 5.94
N LEU A 530 15.72 29.30 5.99
CA LEU A 530 17.08 29.11 6.52
C LEU A 530 17.09 28.94 8.05
N ASP A 531 16.25 29.70 8.76
CA ASP A 531 16.14 29.62 10.22
C ASP A 531 15.49 28.30 10.66
N ILE A 532 14.51 27.78 9.90
CA ILE A 532 13.92 26.45 10.10
C ILE A 532 14.98 25.35 9.96
N ASP A 533 15.84 25.43 8.94
CA ASP A 533 16.93 24.46 8.70
C ASP A 533 17.91 24.41 9.90
N ARG A 534 18.36 25.59 10.34
CA ARG A 534 19.26 25.71 11.50
C ARG A 534 18.60 25.23 12.79
N ALA A 535 17.36 25.64 13.04
CA ALA A 535 16.64 25.27 14.25
C ALA A 535 16.35 23.77 14.32
N SER A 536 16.00 23.15 13.19
CA SER A 536 15.78 21.70 13.11
C SER A 536 17.06 20.91 13.38
N THR A 537 18.20 21.40 12.87
CA THR A 537 19.52 20.79 13.11
C THR A 537 19.97 20.92 14.58
N ILE A 538 19.66 22.05 15.23
CA ILE A 538 20.04 22.31 16.63
C ILE A 538 19.12 21.58 17.61
N ALA A 539 17.82 21.52 17.33
CA ALA A 539 16.82 20.91 18.21
C ALA A 539 17.04 19.40 18.39
N CYS A 540 17.70 18.75 17.43
CA CYS A 540 18.02 17.34 17.48
C CYS A 540 19.52 17.15 17.72
N SER A 541 19.96 17.23 18.98
CA SER A 541 21.30 16.83 19.38
C SER A 541 21.57 15.36 19.01
N SER A 542 22.83 14.98 18.75
CA SER A 542 23.17 13.60 18.38
C SER A 542 22.73 12.56 19.43
N SER A 543 22.73 12.94 20.71
CA SER A 543 22.33 12.08 21.82
C SER A 543 20.82 11.85 21.94
N ASP A 544 19.99 12.83 21.54
CA ASP A 544 18.52 12.71 21.67
C ASP A 544 17.86 12.04 20.45
N LEU A 545 18.54 12.02 19.31
CA LEU A 545 18.03 11.42 18.08
C LEU A 545 17.70 9.93 18.23
N LEU A 546 18.51 9.18 18.99
CA LEU A 546 18.24 7.77 19.25
C LEU A 546 16.94 7.58 20.06
N ARG A 547 16.53 8.56 20.88
CA ARG A 547 15.26 8.52 21.62
C ARG A 547 14.07 8.87 20.74
N PHE A 548 14.24 9.83 19.82
CA PHE A 548 13.18 10.32 18.94
C PHE A 548 12.93 9.43 17.72
N MET A 549 13.98 8.76 17.22
CA MET A 549 13.92 7.85 16.07
C MET A 549 13.69 6.38 16.45
N LYS A 550 13.37 6.10 17.72
CA LYS A 550 12.91 4.78 18.13
C LYS A 550 11.60 4.45 17.45
N GLU A 551 11.54 3.24 16.89
CA GLU A 551 10.32 2.70 16.30
C GLU A 551 9.16 2.72 17.31
N PRO A 552 7.91 2.90 16.84
CA PRO A 552 6.73 2.66 17.64
C PRO A 552 6.75 1.25 18.24
N THR A 553 6.31 1.11 19.48
CA THR A 553 6.25 -0.19 20.19
C THR A 553 5.48 -1.26 19.41
N GLU A 554 4.47 -0.86 18.64
CA GLU A 554 3.70 -1.74 17.78
C GLU A 554 4.52 -2.29 16.59
N GLN A 555 5.33 -1.44 15.94
CA GLN A 555 6.21 -1.87 14.84
C GLN A 555 7.30 -2.82 15.33
N THR A 556 7.92 -2.52 16.48
CA THR A 556 8.91 -3.41 17.09
C THR A 556 8.30 -4.76 17.46
N SER A 557 7.11 -4.75 18.07
CA SER A 557 6.39 -5.99 18.42
C SER A 557 6.03 -6.81 17.17
N ARG A 558 5.60 -6.15 16.09
CA ARG A 558 5.30 -6.80 14.80
C ARG A 558 6.56 -7.40 14.18
N ARG A 559 7.68 -6.68 14.19
CA ARG A 559 8.98 -7.14 13.69
C ARG A 559 9.46 -8.36 14.49
N ASP A 560 9.43 -8.29 15.82
CA ASP A 560 9.84 -9.38 16.71
C ASP A 560 8.99 -10.63 16.48
N ASN A 561 7.67 -10.47 16.33
CA ASN A 561 6.79 -11.58 16.02
C ASN A 561 7.12 -12.22 14.66
N LEU A 562 7.34 -11.41 13.62
CA LEU A 562 7.74 -11.90 12.30
C LEU A 562 9.08 -12.65 12.34
N VAL A 563 10.08 -12.12 13.04
CA VAL A 563 11.40 -12.76 13.20
C VAL A 563 11.28 -14.10 13.91
N ARG A 564 10.52 -14.17 15.02
CA ARG A 564 10.26 -15.43 15.74
C ARG A 564 9.57 -16.44 14.83
N THR A 565 8.59 -16.00 14.06
CA THR A 565 7.83 -16.86 13.15
C THR A 565 8.69 -17.38 12.00
N ILE A 566 9.52 -16.53 11.37
CA ILE A 566 10.46 -16.93 10.31
C ILE A 566 11.45 -17.97 10.85
N LYS A 567 12.07 -17.71 12.00
CA LYS A 567 13.00 -18.64 12.64
C LYS A 567 12.35 -20.00 12.89
N ALA A 568 11.09 -20.00 13.32
CA ALA A 568 10.34 -21.23 13.52
C ALA A 568 10.09 -22.02 12.23
N TYR A 569 9.82 -21.34 11.11
CA TYR A 569 9.73 -22.00 9.81
C TYR A 569 11.08 -22.56 9.38
N GLU A 570 12.18 -21.82 9.56
CA GLU A 570 13.53 -22.29 9.24
C GLU A 570 13.91 -23.53 10.06
N ASP A 571 13.64 -23.51 11.37
CA ASP A 571 13.86 -24.66 12.25
C ASP A 571 12.99 -25.85 11.83
N ALA A 572 11.74 -25.60 11.42
CA ALA A 572 10.85 -26.64 10.89
C ALA A 572 11.38 -27.25 9.59
N LEU A 573 11.91 -26.44 8.68
CA LEU A 573 12.51 -26.90 7.42
C LEU A 573 13.79 -27.72 7.67
N ARG A 574 14.64 -27.29 8.60
CA ARG A 574 15.86 -28.03 9.00
C ARG A 574 15.52 -29.41 9.55
N LEU A 575 14.52 -29.48 10.45
CA LEU A 575 14.04 -30.76 10.98
C LEU A 575 13.41 -31.63 9.88
N GLY A 576 12.70 -31.03 8.91
CA GLY A 576 12.13 -31.77 7.77
C GLY A 576 13.18 -32.34 6.82
N GLN A 577 14.31 -31.65 6.65
CA GLN A 577 15.44 -32.05 5.82
C GLN A 577 16.37 -33.07 6.50
N GLY A 578 16.51 -33.04 7.82
CA GLY A 578 17.36 -34.00 8.57
C GLY A 578 16.83 -35.44 8.64
N TYR A 579 15.67 -35.71 8.03
CA TYR A 579 15.08 -37.04 7.85
C TYR A 579 14.99 -37.42 6.34
N LEU A 580 15.75 -36.75 5.48
CA LEU A 580 16.13 -37.19 4.14
C LEU A 580 17.53 -37.77 4.23
#